data_AF-A0A537J381-F1
#
_entry.id   AF-A0A537J381-F1
#
_cell.length_a   1.000
_cell.length_b   1.000
_cell.length_c   1.000
_cell.angle_alpha   90.00
_cell.angle_beta   90.00
_cell.angle_gamma   90.00
#
_symmetry.space_group_name_H-M   'P 1'
#
loop_
_entity.id
_entity.type
_entity.pdbx_description
1 polymer ?
#
loop_
_entity_poly.entity_id
_entity_poly.type
_entity_poly.pdbx_seq_one_letter_code
_entity_poly.pdbx_strand_id
1 'polypeptide(L)'
;LTRKVAWFKKTPNRVYAPELAREVSRSLGKANALLMKYHGIITVGPDIRKAVLAASFLELAAKRQVLNEQVSGAKPMDKATADDLATDTNFERIGAAIWSYYERKLGPGVIS
;
A
#
# COMPACT_ATOMS: atom_id res chain seq x y z
N LEU A 1 -0.64 1.32 -9.49
CA LEU A 1 -0.08 0.92 -8.17
C LEU A 1 0.26 2.15 -7.34
N THR A 2 0.53 1.99 -6.05
CA THR A 2 0.56 3.09 -5.06
C THR A 2 1.65 4.12 -5.33
N ARG A 3 1.24 5.35 -5.68
CA ARG A 3 2.17 6.48 -5.95
C ARG A 3 2.33 7.44 -4.77
N LYS A 4 1.31 7.51 -3.91
CA LYS A 4 1.30 8.31 -2.69
C LYS A 4 0.54 7.54 -1.63
N VAL A 5 1.03 7.62 -0.39
CA VAL A 5 0.39 7.03 0.77
C VAL A 5 -0.13 8.16 1.65
N ALA A 6 -1.44 8.20 1.85
CA ALA A 6 -2.04 9.16 2.77
C ALA A 6 -1.75 8.78 4.23
N TRP A 7 -1.95 9.70 5.17
CA TRP A 7 -1.76 9.42 6.59
C TRP A 7 -2.90 9.98 7.46
N PHE A 8 -3.69 9.09 8.06
CA PHE A 8 -4.72 9.42 9.02
C PHE A 8 -4.16 9.39 10.45
N LYS A 9 -4.20 10.55 11.14
CA LYS A 9 -3.54 10.73 12.44
C LYS A 9 -4.48 10.96 13.63
N LYS A 10 -5.79 11.13 13.38
CA LYS A 10 -6.72 11.72 14.34
C LYS A 10 -6.91 10.89 15.61
N THR A 11 -7.03 9.58 15.49
CA THR A 11 -7.38 8.72 16.63
C THR A 11 -6.87 7.30 16.48
N PRO A 12 -6.51 6.62 17.59
CA PRO A 12 -6.32 5.18 17.66
C PRO A 12 -7.62 4.39 17.90
N ASN A 13 -8.80 5.00 17.78
CA ASN A 13 -10.05 4.27 17.98
C ASN A 13 -10.37 3.40 16.75
N ARG A 14 -11.02 2.26 17.02
CA ARG A 14 -11.59 1.41 15.96
C ARG A 14 -12.65 2.19 15.16
N VAL A 15 -12.66 1.98 13.85
CA VAL A 15 -13.55 2.69 12.92
C VAL A 15 -14.89 1.97 12.82
N TYR A 16 -15.75 2.12 13.83
CA TYR A 16 -17.12 1.58 13.83
C TYR A 16 -18.19 2.63 13.49
N ALA A 17 -17.93 3.89 13.82
CA ALA A 17 -18.86 4.98 13.57
C ALA A 17 -18.77 5.45 12.10
N PRO A 18 -19.89 5.60 11.37
CA PRO A 18 -19.90 6.13 10.01
C PRO A 18 -19.21 7.49 9.87
N GLU A 19 -19.26 8.34 10.90
CA GLU A 19 -18.61 9.65 10.95
C GLU A 19 -17.09 9.52 10.84
N LEU A 20 -16.52 8.59 11.60
CA LEU A 20 -15.10 8.30 11.59
C LEU A 20 -14.68 7.64 10.27
N ALA A 21 -15.51 6.75 9.72
CA ALA A 21 -15.28 6.18 8.39
C ALA A 21 -15.21 7.27 7.31
N ARG A 22 -16.14 8.25 7.33
CA ARG A 22 -16.12 9.40 6.41
C ARG A 22 -14.85 10.26 6.57
N GLU A 23 -14.31 10.39 7.77
CA GLU A 23 -13.04 11.08 8.00
C GLU A 23 -11.84 10.31 7.44
N VAL A 24 -11.81 9.00 7.64
CA VAL A 24 -10.79 8.10 7.08
C VAL A 24 -10.83 8.16 5.55
N SER A 25 -12.01 8.05 4.93
CA SER A 25 -12.18 8.17 3.48
C SER A 25 -11.77 9.55 2.96
N ARG A 26 -12.10 10.63 3.67
CA ARG A 26 -11.62 11.99 3.32
C ARG A 26 -10.10 12.09 3.40
N SER A 27 -9.48 11.48 4.40
CA SER A 27 -8.02 11.47 4.54
C SER A 27 -7.32 10.68 3.43
N LEU A 28 -7.93 9.59 2.94
CA LEU A 28 -7.43 8.83 1.79
C LEU A 28 -7.41 9.69 0.52
N GLY A 29 -8.48 10.44 0.27
CA GLY A 29 -8.59 11.35 -0.87
C GLY A 29 -8.41 10.62 -2.20
N LYS A 30 -7.46 11.09 -3.04
CA LYS A 30 -7.12 10.48 -4.34
C LYS A 30 -6.03 9.41 -4.25
N ALA A 31 -5.48 9.16 -3.07
CA ALA A 31 -4.52 8.08 -2.89
C ALA A 31 -5.23 6.72 -2.93
N ASN A 32 -4.49 5.67 -3.23
CA ASN A 32 -4.99 4.30 -3.19
C ASN A 32 -4.47 3.52 -1.97
N ALA A 33 -3.76 4.19 -1.06
CA ALA A 33 -3.31 3.65 0.20
C ALA A 33 -3.26 4.72 1.29
N LEU A 34 -3.50 4.31 2.53
CA LEU A 34 -3.54 5.14 3.73
C LEU A 34 -2.89 4.41 4.89
N LEU A 35 -1.96 5.08 5.59
CA LEU A 35 -1.51 4.67 6.92
C LEU A 35 -2.47 5.22 7.96
N MET A 36 -2.85 4.38 8.91
CA MET A 36 -3.61 4.78 10.09
C MET A 36 -2.72 4.69 11.33
N LYS A 37 -2.56 5.82 12.02
CA LYS A 37 -1.73 5.91 13.23
C LYS A 37 -2.19 4.85 14.25
N TYR A 38 -1.24 4.01 14.69
CA TYR A 38 -1.47 2.91 15.65
C TYR A 38 -2.40 1.77 15.19
N HIS A 39 -2.71 1.64 13.89
CA HIS A 39 -3.56 0.56 13.36
C HIS A 39 -2.81 -0.31 12.36
N GLY A 40 -2.47 0.28 11.22
CA GLY A 40 -2.08 -0.47 10.04
C GLY A 40 -2.40 0.32 8.78
N ILE A 41 -2.74 -0.39 7.71
CA ILE A 41 -2.94 0.18 6.39
C ILE A 41 -4.36 -0.06 5.87
N ILE A 42 -4.84 0.86 5.04
CA ILE A 42 -5.99 0.66 4.16
C ILE A 42 -5.49 0.84 2.73
N THR A 43 -5.87 -0.07 1.83
CA THR A 43 -5.63 0.08 0.40
C THR A 43 -6.93 -0.09 -0.38
N VAL A 44 -7.00 0.59 -1.53
CA VAL A 44 -8.14 0.52 -2.45
C VAL A 44 -7.63 0.37 -3.88
N GLY A 45 -8.49 -0.14 -4.75
CA GLY A 45 -8.21 -0.31 -6.17
C GLY A 45 -9.51 -0.46 -6.94
N PRO A 46 -9.47 -0.37 -8.28
CA PRO A 46 -10.65 -0.61 -9.13
C PRO A 46 -11.08 -2.09 -9.13
N ASP A 47 -10.22 -2.98 -8.64
CA ASP A 47 -10.46 -4.41 -8.50
C ASP A 47 -9.66 -4.95 -7.29
N ILE A 48 -10.00 -6.16 -6.85
CA ILE A 48 -9.37 -6.83 -5.70
C ILE A 48 -7.86 -6.98 -5.94
N ARG A 49 -7.46 -7.40 -7.14
CA ARG A 49 -6.05 -7.62 -7.48
C ARG A 49 -5.22 -6.36 -7.27
N LYS A 50 -5.68 -5.21 -7.76
CA LYS A 50 -4.96 -3.93 -7.62
C LYS A 50 -4.96 -3.42 -6.17
N ALA A 51 -6.02 -3.64 -5.41
CA ALA A 51 -6.06 -3.31 -3.99
C ALA A 51 -5.08 -4.16 -3.16
N VAL A 52 -5.02 -5.47 -3.44
CA VAL A 52 -4.10 -6.41 -2.79
C VAL A 52 -2.65 -6.11 -3.16
N LEU A 53 -2.36 -5.93 -4.45
CA LEU A 53 -1.01 -5.57 -4.88
C LEU A 53 -0.54 -4.25 -4.23
N ALA A 54 -1.42 -3.25 -4.15
CA ALA A 54 -1.13 -2.00 -3.43
C ALA A 54 -0.76 -2.26 -1.95
N ALA A 55 -1.46 -3.16 -1.27
CA ALA A 55 -1.14 -3.56 0.10
C ALA A 55 0.22 -4.28 0.18
N SER A 56 0.46 -5.25 -0.69
CA SER A 56 1.71 -6.02 -0.73
C SER A 56 2.94 -5.14 -0.94
N PHE A 57 2.87 -4.19 -1.88
CA PHE A 57 3.98 -3.26 -2.12
C PHE A 57 4.19 -2.29 -0.97
N LEU A 58 3.12 -1.75 -0.39
CA LEU A 58 3.22 -0.85 0.76
C LEU A 58 3.83 -1.57 1.97
N GLU A 59 3.38 -2.76 2.28
CA GLU A 59 3.89 -3.57 3.39
C GLU A 59 5.37 -3.92 3.17
N LEU A 60 5.74 -4.33 1.96
CA LEU A 60 7.14 -4.60 1.64
C LEU A 60 8.01 -3.33 1.78
N ALA A 61 7.55 -2.18 1.30
CA ALA A 61 8.26 -0.91 1.43
C ALA A 61 8.44 -0.52 2.90
N ALA A 62 7.38 -0.62 3.72
CA ALA A 62 7.43 -0.34 5.16
C ALA A 62 8.41 -1.28 5.88
N LYS A 63 8.35 -2.59 5.61
CA LYS A 63 9.28 -3.57 6.16
C LYS A 63 10.73 -3.21 5.83
N ARG A 64 11.03 -2.83 4.58
CA ARG A 64 12.39 -2.43 4.19
C ARG A 64 12.85 -1.16 4.90
N GLN A 65 11.98 -0.17 5.05
CA GLN A 65 12.32 1.05 5.80
C GLN A 65 12.66 0.74 7.26
N VAL A 66 11.86 -0.08 7.94
CA VAL A 66 12.11 -0.48 9.35
C VAL A 66 13.42 -1.25 9.48
N LEU A 67 13.67 -2.23 8.61
CA LEU A 67 14.91 -3.01 8.64
C LEU A 67 16.14 -2.14 8.36
N ASN A 68 16.06 -1.23 7.39
CA ASN A 68 17.17 -0.34 7.06
C ASN A 68 17.47 0.65 8.19
N GLU A 69 16.43 1.17 8.86
CA GLU A 69 16.58 2.03 10.04
C GLU A 69 17.40 1.32 11.13
N GLN A 70 17.10 0.06 11.41
CA GLN A 70 17.78 -0.73 12.43
C GLN A 70 19.26 -1.02 12.11
N VAL A 71 19.63 -1.10 10.84
CA VAL A 71 20.99 -1.49 10.42
C VAL A 71 21.91 -0.29 10.23
N SER A 72 21.42 0.77 9.57
CA SER A 72 22.28 1.88 9.13
C SER A 72 21.60 3.25 9.12
N GLY A 73 20.41 3.35 9.72
CA GLY A 73 19.50 4.47 9.50
C GLY A 73 18.78 4.40 8.16
N ALA A 74 17.54 4.88 8.10
CA ALA A 74 16.75 4.95 6.90
C ALA A 74 17.31 6.02 5.97
N LYS A 75 17.74 5.58 4.78
CA LYS A 75 18.18 6.44 3.68
C LYS A 75 17.14 6.35 2.56
N PRO A 76 16.06 7.14 2.62
CA PRO A 76 15.05 7.13 1.57
C PRO A 76 15.66 7.60 0.25
N MET A 77 15.18 7.02 -0.85
CA MET A 77 15.44 7.54 -2.19
C MET A 77 14.91 8.98 -2.28
N ASP A 78 15.59 9.82 -3.06
CA ASP A 78 15.11 11.17 -3.31
C ASP A 78 13.76 11.13 -4.06
N LYS A 79 12.95 12.16 -3.83
CA LYS A 79 11.58 12.19 -4.32
C LYS A 79 11.50 12.24 -5.85
N ALA A 80 12.41 12.96 -6.51
CA ALA A 80 12.36 13.15 -7.95
C ALA A 80 12.66 11.83 -8.67
N THR A 81 13.71 11.13 -8.26
CA THR A 81 14.04 9.79 -8.76
C THR A 81 12.92 8.79 -8.50
N ALA A 82 12.31 8.81 -7.30
CA ALA A 82 11.19 7.93 -6.98
C ALA A 82 9.95 8.20 -7.86
N ASP A 83 9.63 9.47 -8.12
CA ASP A 83 8.52 9.86 -8.99
C ASP A 83 8.81 9.46 -10.45
N ASP A 84 10.05 9.60 -10.93
CA ASP A 84 10.49 9.22 -12.28
C ASP A 84 10.42 7.70 -12.51
N LEU A 85 11.02 6.89 -11.63
CA LEU A 85 10.97 5.43 -11.70
C LEU A 85 9.54 4.88 -11.66
N ALA A 86 8.62 5.56 -10.95
CA ALA A 86 7.21 5.20 -10.92
C ALA A 86 6.46 5.47 -12.24
N THR A 87 7.07 6.16 -13.21
CA THR A 87 6.54 6.32 -14.57
C THR A 87 7.04 5.24 -15.52
N ASP A 88 8.30 4.81 -15.39
CA ASP A 88 8.93 3.81 -16.26
C ASP A 88 8.60 2.36 -15.86
N THR A 89 8.16 2.15 -14.62
CA THR A 89 7.82 0.80 -14.14
C THR A 89 6.55 0.24 -14.81
N ASN A 90 6.68 -0.86 -15.56
CA ASN A 90 5.55 -1.62 -16.09
C ASN A 90 4.82 -2.41 -14.99
N PHE A 91 3.99 -1.68 -14.24
CA PHE A 91 3.23 -2.18 -13.10
C PHE A 91 2.21 -3.26 -13.43
N GLU A 92 1.68 -3.29 -14.65
CA GLU A 92 0.74 -4.33 -15.07
C GLU A 92 1.46 -5.66 -15.25
N ARG A 93 2.62 -5.66 -15.92
CA ARG A 93 3.45 -6.87 -16.09
C ARG A 93 3.94 -7.41 -14.75
N ILE A 94 4.49 -6.55 -13.90
CA ILE A 94 5.00 -6.95 -12.58
C ILE A 94 3.84 -7.42 -11.69
N GLY A 95 2.74 -6.69 -11.69
CA GLY A 95 1.54 -7.06 -10.93
C GLY A 95 0.96 -8.39 -11.37
N ALA A 96 1.00 -8.73 -12.67
CA ALA A 96 0.55 -10.02 -13.18
C ALA A 96 1.44 -11.16 -12.67
N ALA A 97 2.75 -11.00 -12.74
CA ALA A 97 3.69 -12.01 -12.25
C ALA A 97 3.52 -12.29 -10.75
N ILE A 98 3.32 -11.24 -9.94
CA ILE A 98 3.07 -11.38 -8.49
C ILE A 98 1.71 -12.00 -8.22
N TRP A 99 0.67 -11.62 -8.97
CA TRP A 99 -0.66 -12.22 -8.82
C TRP A 99 -0.64 -13.71 -9.11
N SER A 100 0.00 -14.12 -10.21
CA SER A 100 0.18 -15.53 -10.53
C SER A 100 1.00 -16.29 -9.49
N TYR A 101 1.94 -15.63 -8.82
CA TYR A 101 2.61 -16.22 -7.66
C TYR A 101 1.62 -16.48 -6.51
N TYR A 102 0.72 -15.54 -6.21
CA TYR A 102 -0.30 -15.74 -5.17
C TYR A 102 -1.30 -16.83 -5.55
N GLU A 103 -1.75 -16.89 -6.80
CA GLU A 103 -2.64 -17.96 -7.30
C GLU A 103 -2.00 -19.34 -7.08
N ARG A 104 -0.72 -19.50 -7.46
CA ARG A 104 0.01 -20.76 -7.22
C ARG A 104 0.19 -21.08 -5.75
N LYS A 105 0.44 -20.07 -4.91
CA LYS A 105 0.72 -20.25 -3.49
C LYS A 105 -0.52 -20.61 -2.67
N LEU A 106 -1.65 -19.99 -2.99
CA LEU A 106 -2.92 -20.25 -2.30
C LEU A 106 -3.62 -21.50 -2.84
N GLY A 107 -3.30 -21.90 -4.06
CA GLY A 107 -3.89 -23.04 -4.75
C GLY A 107 -4.86 -22.60 -5.84
N PRO A 108 -5.07 -23.43 -6.88
CA PRO A 108 -6.01 -23.14 -7.95
C PRO A 108 -7.43 -22.85 -7.43
N GLY A 109 -8.09 -21.84 -8.01
CA GLY A 109 -9.51 -21.53 -7.72
C GLY A 109 -9.79 -20.69 -6.47
N VAL A 110 -8.77 -20.33 -5.68
CA VAL A 110 -8.98 -19.53 -4.45
C VAL A 110 -9.17 -18.05 -4.73
N ILE A 111 -8.44 -17.50 -5.70
CA ILE A 111 -8.45 -16.07 -6.05
C ILE A 111 -8.49 -15.80 -7.57
N SER A 112 -8.78 -16.82 -8.38
CA SER A 112 -8.85 -16.74 -9.85
C SER A 112 -10.13 -16.08 -10.33
#